data_AF-A0A645HF22-F1
#
_entry.id   AF-A0A645HF22-F1
#
_cell.length_a   1.000
_cell.length_b   1.000
_cell.length_c   1.000
_cell.angle_alpha   90.00
_cell.angle_beta   90.00
_cell.angle_gamma   90.00
#
_symmetry.space_group_name_H-M   'P 1'
#
loop_
_entity.id
_entity.type
_entity.pdbx_description
1 polymer ?
#
loop_
_entity_poly.entity_id
_entity_poly.type
_entity_poly.pdbx_seq_one_letter_code
_entity_poly.pdbx_strand_id
1 'polypeptide(L)'
;MVVYGYPTEAQKIRKKPVRFEEQYIVYENKYRRLSSEEHIQMHEGRNEKAGVVNKNVSEGIKALCNRKYMSDFSLEMNRSAGEYLKKFRAE
;
A
#
# COMPACT_ATOMS: atom_id res chain seq x y z
N MET A 1 -3.98 -10.00 14.06
CA MET A 1 -3.11 -11.03 14.67
C MET A 1 -1.67 -10.58 14.55
N VAL A 2 -0.90 -10.65 15.63
CA VAL A 2 0.55 -10.35 15.64
C VAL A 2 1.26 -11.64 16.03
N VAL A 3 2.33 -11.99 15.32
CA VAL A 3 3.13 -13.20 15.59
C VAL A 3 4.41 -12.78 16.28
N TYR A 4 4.64 -13.33 17.48
CA TYR A 4 5.85 -13.11 18.27
C TYR A 4 6.76 -14.33 18.24
N GLY A 5 8.06 -14.11 18.40
CA GLY A 5 9.08 -15.15 18.41
C GLY A 5 10.47 -14.55 18.27
N TYR A 6 11.49 -15.37 18.47
CA TYR A 6 12.88 -14.96 18.24
C TYR A 6 13.18 -14.90 16.74
N PRO A 7 13.85 -13.83 16.25
CA PRO A 7 14.08 -13.67 14.82
C PRO A 7 15.11 -14.68 14.31
N THR A 8 14.81 -15.30 13.17
CA THR A 8 15.80 -16.11 12.44
C THR A 8 16.88 -15.21 11.82
N GLU A 9 18.05 -15.75 11.49
CA GLU A 9 19.10 -14.97 10.83
C GLU A 9 18.61 -14.33 9.53
N ALA A 10 17.78 -15.05 8.75
CA ALA A 10 17.14 -14.51 7.55
C ALA A 10 16.30 -13.25 7.83
N GLN A 11 15.60 -13.20 8.96
CA GLN A 11 14.80 -12.04 9.35
C GLN A 11 15.65 -10.86 9.83
N LYS A 12 16.81 -11.14 10.45
CA LYS A 12 17.77 -10.12 10.90
C LYS A 12 18.46 -9.44 9.72
N ILE A 13 18.94 -10.22 8.74
CA ILE A 13 19.64 -9.69 7.56
C ILE A 13 18.70 -9.09 6.51
N ARG A 14 17.39 -9.30 6.64
CA ARG A 14 16.40 -8.85 5.65
C ARG A 14 16.42 -7.33 5.49
N LYS A 15 16.78 -6.86 4.29
CA LYS A 15 16.63 -5.46 3.90
C LYS A 15 15.19 -4.99 4.13
N LYS A 16 15.03 -3.89 4.86
CA LYS A 16 13.70 -3.30 5.11
C LYS A 16 13.14 -2.76 3.79
N PRO A 17 11.83 -2.90 3.51
CA PRO A 17 11.25 -2.37 2.29
C PRO A 17 11.39 -0.85 2.25
N VAL A 18 11.68 -0.29 1.09
CA VAL A 18 11.75 1.16 0.88
C VAL A 18 10.34 1.78 0.98
N ARG A 19 10.26 2.92 1.66
CA ARG A 19 9.04 3.74 1.83
C ARG A 19 8.97 4.83 0.75
N PHE A 20 7.81 5.46 0.62
CA PHE A 20 7.69 6.69 -0.16
C PHE A 20 8.35 7.86 0.57
N GLU A 21 8.79 8.86 -0.19
CA GLU A 21 9.34 10.08 0.38
C GLU A 21 8.28 10.86 1.15
N GLU A 22 8.74 11.57 2.19
CA GLU A 22 7.89 12.33 3.10
C GLU A 22 7.00 13.34 2.37
N GLN A 23 7.52 14.01 1.33
CA GLN A 23 6.80 15.00 0.54
C GLN A 23 5.52 14.49 -0.13
N TYR A 24 5.38 13.17 -0.31
CA TYR A 24 4.18 12.55 -0.87
C TYR A 24 3.16 12.12 0.19
N ILE A 25 3.55 12.16 1.47
CA ILE A 25 2.78 11.64 2.61
C ILE A 25 2.36 12.77 3.55
N VAL A 26 3.26 13.72 3.81
CA VAL A 26 3.06 14.82 4.76
C VAL A 26 2.62 16.07 4.00
N TYR A 27 1.42 16.55 4.34
CA TYR A 27 0.90 17.83 3.85
C TYR A 27 0.47 18.68 5.04
N GLU A 28 0.93 19.93 5.06
CA GLU A 28 0.59 20.87 6.11
C GLU A 28 -0.75 21.55 5.82
N ASN A 29 -1.58 21.73 6.85
CA ASN A 29 -2.84 22.49 6.86
C ASN A 29 -3.98 21.92 6.01
N LYS A 30 -3.71 21.24 4.89
CA LYS A 30 -4.74 20.68 4.01
C LYS A 30 -4.24 19.46 3.25
N TYR A 31 -5.18 18.58 2.91
CA TYR A 31 -4.91 17.50 1.97
C TYR A 31 -4.56 18.06 0.60
N ARG A 32 -3.46 17.57 0.02
CA ARG A 32 -3.09 17.85 -1.38
C ARG A 32 -3.31 16.61 -2.21
N ARG A 33 -4.13 16.74 -3.24
CA ARG A 33 -4.31 15.67 -4.21
C ARG A 33 -3.14 15.67 -5.18
N LEU A 34 -2.48 14.54 -5.32
CA LEU A 34 -1.43 14.35 -6.32
C LEU A 34 -2.03 14.21 -7.72
N SER A 35 -1.33 14.74 -8.72
CA SER A 35 -1.64 14.48 -10.13
C SER A 35 -1.22 13.06 -10.52
N SER A 36 -1.67 12.59 -11.69
CA SER A 36 -1.27 11.30 -12.23
C SER A 36 0.25 11.21 -12.44
N GLU A 37 0.85 12.29 -12.93
CA GLU A 37 2.28 12.42 -13.19
C GLU A 37 3.08 12.37 -11.88
N GLU A 38 2.61 13.09 -10.85
CA GLU A 38 3.23 13.07 -9.53
C GLU A 38 3.15 11.68 -8.87
N HIS A 39 2.03 10.97 -9.07
CA HIS A 39 1.91 9.58 -8.63
C HIS A 39 2.92 8.67 -9.34
N ILE A 40 3.10 8.82 -10.66
CA ILE A 40 4.09 8.03 -11.40
C ILE A 40 5.50 8.30 -10.86
N GLN A 41 5.89 9.57 -10.72
CA GLN A 41 7.20 9.97 -10.18
C GLN A 41 7.44 9.42 -8.76
N MET A 42 6.42 9.49 -7.89
CA MET A 42 6.48 8.91 -6.54
C MET A 42 6.81 7.40 -6.58
N HIS A 43 6.18 6.67 -7.49
CA HIS A 43 6.39 5.23 -7.63
C HIS A 43 7.73 4.89 -8.31
N GLU A 44 8.17 5.69 -9.28
CA GLU A 44 9.49 5.56 -9.92
C GLU A 44 10.62 5.71 -8.93
N GLY A 45 10.64 6.82 -8.17
CA GLY A 45 11.70 7.07 -7.19
C GLY A 45 11.77 5.99 -6.11
N ARG A 46 10.61 5.47 -5.68
CA ARG A 46 10.57 4.34 -4.73
C ARG A 46 11.06 3.03 -5.34
N ASN A 47 10.78 2.77 -6.61
CA ASN A 47 11.22 1.56 -7.31
C ASN A 47 12.73 1.57 -7.58
N GLU A 48 13.28 2.73 -7.97
CA GLU A 48 14.72 2.93 -8.13
C GLU A 48 15.46 2.64 -6.82
N LYS A 49 15.05 3.27 -5.71
CA LYS A 49 15.61 3.00 -4.37
C LYS A 49 15.46 1.54 -3.93
N ALA A 50 14.42 0.86 -4.39
CA ALA A 50 14.19 -0.56 -4.13
C ALA A 50 15.01 -1.51 -5.03
N GLY A 51 15.74 -0.98 -6.02
CA GLY A 51 16.50 -1.78 -7.00
C GLY A 51 15.61 -2.47 -8.04
N VAL A 52 14.39 -1.97 -8.25
CA VAL A 52 13.43 -2.51 -9.23
C VAL A 52 13.55 -1.70 -10.51
N VAL A 53 14.33 -2.20 -11.46
CA VAL A 53 14.60 -1.53 -12.74
C VAL A 53 13.67 -2.09 -13.84
N ASN A 54 13.31 -1.26 -14.82
CA ASN A 54 12.54 -1.64 -16.02
C ASN A 54 11.12 -2.18 -15.77
N LYS A 55 10.46 -1.80 -14.67
CA LYS A 55 9.03 -2.07 -14.50
C LYS A 55 8.19 -0.88 -14.93
N ASN A 56 7.20 -1.13 -15.79
CA ASN A 56 6.15 -0.18 -16.07
C ASN A 56 5.37 0.12 -14.78
N VAL A 57 5.50 1.35 -14.30
CA VAL A 57 4.90 1.80 -13.04
C VAL A 57 3.39 1.77 -13.10
N SER A 58 2.80 2.19 -14.22
CA SER A 58 1.35 2.20 -14.41
C SER A 58 0.76 0.78 -14.33
N GLU A 59 1.39 -0.18 -15.01
CA GLU A 59 1.01 -1.60 -14.90
C GLU A 59 1.19 -2.13 -13.47
N GLY A 60 2.27 -1.72 -12.79
CA GLY A 60 2.51 -2.06 -11.41
C GLY A 60 1.41 -1.56 -10.47
N ILE A 61 0.98 -0.31 -10.64
CA ILE A 61 -0.12 0.30 -9.88
C ILE A 61 -1.43 -0.43 -10.16
N LYS A 62 -1.74 -0.70 -11.44
CA LYS A 62 -2.95 -1.43 -11.85
C LYS A 62 -2.98 -2.84 -11.27
N ALA A 63 -1.87 -3.57 -11.35
CA ALA A 63 -1.75 -4.91 -10.81
C ALA A 63 -1.85 -4.91 -9.26
N LEU A 64 -1.32 -3.88 -8.60
CA LEU A 64 -1.51 -3.70 -7.16
C LEU A 64 -2.98 -3.45 -6.82
N CYS A 65 -3.65 -2.55 -7.55
CA CYS A 65 -5.07 -2.26 -7.36
C CYS A 65 -5.92 -3.53 -7.49
N ASN A 66 -5.67 -4.30 -8.54
CA ASN A 66 -6.38 -5.56 -8.81
C ASN A 66 -6.23 -6.55 -7.66
N ARG A 67 -5.00 -6.76 -7.16
CA ARG A 67 -4.75 -7.72 -6.06
C ARG A 67 -5.25 -7.20 -4.71
N LYS A 68 -5.12 -5.91 -4.43
CA LYS A 68 -5.37 -5.35 -3.10
C LYS A 68 -6.83 -5.00 -2.88
N TYR A 69 -7.49 -4.43 -3.89
CA TYR A 69 -8.81 -3.82 -3.74
C TYR A 69 -9.89 -4.50 -4.58
N MET A 70 -9.56 -4.97 -5.79
CA MET A 70 -10.54 -5.52 -6.73
C MET A 70 -10.58 -7.06 -6.77
N SER A 71 -9.84 -7.73 -5.89
CA SER A 71 -9.91 -9.19 -5.82
C SER A 71 -11.26 -9.62 -5.22
N ASP A 72 -11.79 -10.76 -5.67
CA ASP A 72 -13.05 -11.32 -5.15
C ASP A 72 -13.02 -11.46 -3.62
N PHE A 73 -11.87 -11.87 -3.09
CA PHE A 73 -11.64 -11.94 -1.65
C PHE A 73 -11.74 -10.57 -0.97
N SER A 74 -11.10 -9.53 -1.52
CA SER A 74 -11.17 -8.16 -0.97
C SER A 74 -12.59 -7.61 -1.00
N LEU A 75 -13.33 -7.84 -2.10
CA LEU A 75 -14.71 -7.40 -2.25
C LEU A 75 -15.64 -8.10 -1.25
N GLU A 76 -15.51 -9.41 -1.10
CA GLU A 76 -16.28 -10.19 -0.13
C GLU A 76 -15.93 -9.82 1.32
N MET A 77 -14.66 -9.57 1.62
CA MET A 77 -14.25 -9.06 2.94
C MET A 77 -14.91 -7.72 3.28
N ASN A 78 -15.01 -6.80 2.33
CA ASN A 78 -15.67 -5.52 2.53
C ASN A 78 -17.16 -5.71 2.83
N ARG A 79 -17.84 -6.60 2.08
CA ARG A 79 -19.25 -6.95 2.34
C ARG A 79 -19.43 -7.53 3.74
N SER A 80 -18.63 -8.54 4.08
CA SER A 80 -18.67 -9.24 5.37
C SER A 80 -18.40 -8.30 6.55
N ALA A 81 -17.38 -7.42 6.45
CA ALA A 81 -17.12 -6.41 7.46
C ALA A 81 -18.29 -5.42 7.59
N GLY A 82 -18.91 -5.03 6.47
CA GLY A 82 -20.11 -4.21 6.44
C GLY A 82 -21.27 -4.82 7.24
N GLU A 83 -21.54 -6.12 7.06
CA GLU A 83 -22.55 -6.85 7.82
C GLU A 83 -22.28 -6.85 9.33
N TYR A 84 -21.04 -7.10 9.75
CA TYR A 84 -20.68 -7.04 11.18
C TYR A 84 -20.84 -5.64 11.77
N LEU A 85 -20.53 -4.60 10.98
CA LEU A 85 -20.62 -3.22 11.43
C LEU A 85 -22.07 -2.72 11.57
N LYS A 86 -23.08 -3.39 10.98
CA LYS A 86 -24.49 -2.98 11.10
C LYS A 86 -24.93 -2.86 12.57
N LYS A 87 -24.46 -3.75 13.44
CA LYS A 87 -24.79 -3.74 14.88
C LYS A 87 -24.22 -2.53 15.64
N PHE A 88 -23.27 -1.80 15.04
CA PHE A 88 -22.56 -0.68 15.66
C PHE A 88 -22.88 0.66 15.02
N ARG A 89 -23.59 0.67 13.89
CA ARG A 89 -24.10 1.90 13.29
C ARG A 89 -25.39 2.24 14.03
N ALA A 90 -25.43 3.41 14.67
CA ALA A 90 -26.69 3.96 15.16
C ALA A 90 -27.64 4.16 13.97
N GLU A 91 -28.95 3.99 14.22
CA GLU A 91 -30.01 4.30 13.25
C GLU A 91 -29.90 5.74 12.71
#